data_AF-A0A956SRQ5-F1
#
_entry.id   AF-A0A956SRQ5-F1
#
_cell.length_a   1.000
_cell.length_b   1.000
_cell.length_c   1.000
_cell.angle_alpha   90.00
_cell.angle_beta   90.00
_cell.angle_gamma   90.00
#
_symmetry.space_group_name_H-M   'P 1'
#
loop_
_entity.id
_entity.type
_entity.pdbx_description
1 polymer ?
#
loop_
_entity_poly.entity_id
_entity_poly.type
_entity_poly.pdbx_seq_one_letter_code
_entity_poly.pdbx_strand_id
1 'polypeptide(L)' 'MTPGLAVDLLQRALTLVVTVGGPLLLTALVVGVVVSLIQAVTQVQEQSLTFIPKLLVVALVFLLALPWM' A
#
# COMPACT_ATOMS: atom_id res chain seq x y z
N MET A 1 -31.02 15.33 1.33
CA MET A 1 -30.19 14.11 1.23
C MET A 1 -31.11 12.92 1.47
N THR A 2 -31.52 12.21 0.42
CA THR A 2 -32.28 10.96 0.61
C THR A 2 -31.32 9.89 1.16
N PRO A 3 -31.75 9.01 2.09
CA PRO A 3 -30.86 8.00 2.68
C PRO A 3 -30.17 7.11 1.64
N GLY A 4 -30.86 6.76 0.55
CA GLY A 4 -30.27 5.97 -0.55
C GLY A 4 -29.10 6.66 -1.24
N LEU A 5 -29.18 7.98 -1.47
CA LEU A 5 -28.11 8.74 -2.13
C LEU A 5 -26.86 8.82 -1.25
N ALA A 6 -27.03 8.92 0.08
CA ALA A 6 -25.91 8.88 1.02
C ALA A 6 -25.18 7.53 1.00
N VAL A 7 -25.92 6.42 0.92
CA VAL A 7 -25.35 5.06 0.85
C VAL A 7 -24.59 4.85 -0.47
N ASP A 8 -25.14 5.30 -1.60
CA ASP A 8 -24.48 5.17 -2.90
C ASP A 8 -23.17 5.98 -2.96
N LEU A 9 -23.16 7.19 -2.39
CA LEU A 9 -21.94 7.99 -2.28
C LEU A 9 -20.89 7.32 -1.41
N LEU A 10 -21.29 6.74 -0.28
CA LEU A 10 -20.38 6.02 0.60
C LEU A 10 -19.77 4.81 -0.12
N GLN A 11 -20.58 4.03 -0.84
CA GLN A 11 -20.09 2.88 -1.58
C GLN A 11 -19.07 3.29 -2.64
N ARG A 12 -19.36 4.34 -3.42
CA ARG A 12 -18.42 4.87 -4.42
C ARG A 12 -17.13 5.38 -3.79
N ALA A 13 -17.22 6.08 -2.67
CA ALA A 13 -16.05 6.57 -1.95
C ALA A 13 -15.17 5.41 -1.46
N LEU A 14 -15.76 4.36 -0.88
CA LEU A 14 -15.03 3.17 -0.42
C LEU A 14 -14.37 2.43 -1.59
N THR A 15 -15.08 2.25 -2.71
CA THR A 15 -14.48 1.64 -3.90
C THR A 15 -13.29 2.46 -4.40
N LEU A 16 -13.40 3.79 -4.46
CA LEU A 16 -12.34 4.67 -4.92
C LEU A 16 -11.11 4.59 -3.99
N VAL A 17 -11.31 4.58 -2.67
CA VAL A 17 -10.22 4.40 -1.69
C VAL A 17 -9.51 3.06 -1.89
N VAL A 18 -10.26 1.98 -2.11
CA VAL A 18 -9.66 0.65 -2.35
C VAL A 18 -8.92 0.59 -3.68
N THR A 19 -9.47 1.17 -4.74
CA THR A 19 -8.84 1.17 -6.06
C THR A 19 -7.54 1.97 -6.06
N VAL A 20 -7.53 3.14 -5.41
CA VAL A 20 -6.36 4.01 -5.32
C VAL A 20 -5.33 3.49 -4.30
N GLY A 21 -5.79 3.06 -3.13
CA GLY A 21 -4.91 2.59 -2.04
C GLY A 21 -4.43 1.15 -2.20
N GLY A 22 -5.18 0.30 -2.89
CA GLY A 22 -4.91 -1.13 -3.07
C GLY A 22 -3.50 -1.45 -3.58
N PRO A 23 -3.04 -0.85 -4.70
CA PRO A 23 -1.70 -1.09 -5.23
C PRO A 23 -0.58 -0.71 -4.25
N LEU A 24 -0.73 0.42 -3.55
CA LEU A 24 0.25 0.85 -2.55
C LEU A 24 0.28 -0.11 -1.36
N LEU A 25 -0.89 -0.52 -0.86
CA LEU A 25 -1.01 -1.46 0.25
C LEU A 25 -0.45 -2.84 -0.10
N LEU A 26 -0.76 -3.36 -1.29
CA LEU A 26 -0.22 -4.63 -1.78
C LEU A 26 1.30 -4.58 -1.93
N THR A 27 1.82 -3.49 -2.47
CA THR A 27 3.27 -3.28 -2.59
C THR A 27 3.93 -3.23 -1.23
N ALA A 28 3.40 -2.45 -0.29
CA ALA A 28 3.92 -2.33 1.06
C ALA A 28 3.90 -3.68 1.81
N LEU A 29 2.86 -4.49 1.58
CA LEU A 29 2.74 -5.84 2.12
C LEU A 29 3.82 -6.77 1.56
N VAL A 30 3.91 -6.89 0.22
CA VAL A 30 4.86 -7.79 -0.45
C VAL A 30 6.30 -7.45 -0.04
N VAL A 31 6.68 -6.18 -0.13
CA VAL A 31 8.04 -5.75 0.22
C VAL A 31 8.30 -5.94 1.72
N GLY A 32 7.32 -5.65 2.57
CA GLY A 32 7.42 -5.89 4.01
C GLY A 32 7.70 -7.35 4.35
N VAL A 33 6.96 -8.26 3.72
CA VAL A 33 7.12 -9.71 3.90
C VAL A 33 8.49 -10.16 3.41
N VAL A 34 8.89 -9.78 2.19
CA VAL A 34 10.19 -10.16 1.62
C VAL A 34 11.34 -9.69 2.50
N VAL A 35 11.31 -8.44 2.95
CA VAL A 35 12.38 -7.90 3.80
C VAL A 35 12.39 -8.56 5.18
N SER A 36 11.22 -8.79 5.79
CA SER A 36 11.14 -9.50 7.08
C SER A 36 11.67 -10.94 7.00
N LEU A 37 11.48 -11.62 5.86
CA LEU A 37 12.00 -12.95 5.63
C LEU A 37 13.53 -12.93 5.53
N ILE A 38 14.09 -11.97 4.79
CA ILE A 38 15.55 -11.80 4.68
C ILE A 38 16.14 -11.51 6.08
N GLN A 39 15.53 -10.60 6.83
CA GLN A 39 15.94 -10.27 8.19
C GLN A 39 15.92 -11.47 9.14
N ALA A 40 14.89 -12.32 9.02
CA ALA A 40 14.78 -13.54 9.81
C ALA A 40 15.86 -14.57 9.46
N VAL A 41 16.14 -14.77 8.16
CA VAL A 41 17.14 -15.74 7.68
C VAL A 41 18.56 -15.29 8.02
N THR A 42 18.87 -14.00 7.91
CA THR A 42 20.21 -13.47 8.22
C THR A 42 20.39 -13.12 9.70
N GLN A 43 19.35 -13.23 10.52
CA GLN A 43 19.33 -12.82 11.93
C GLN A 43 19.66 -11.33 12.15
N VAL A 44 19.49 -10.49 11.13
CA VAL A 44 19.75 -9.04 11.20
C VAL A 44 18.44 -8.31 11.45
N GLN A 45 18.25 -7.79 12.67
CA GLN A 45 17.04 -7.09 13.09
C GLN A 45 17.23 -5.56 13.19
N GLU A 46 17.82 -4.99 12.15
CA GLU A 46 18.02 -3.54 12.06
C GLU A 46 16.78 -2.86 11.47
N GLN A 47 16.12 -1.97 12.24
CA GLN A 47 14.90 -1.28 11.79
C GLN A 47 15.09 -0.50 10.48
N SER A 48 16.28 0.09 10.27
CA SER A 48 16.61 0.84 9.06
C SER A 48 16.54 -0.01 7.79
N LEU A 49 16.91 -1.30 7.88
CA LEU A 49 16.86 -2.23 6.76
C LEU A 49 15.44 -2.60 6.35
N THR A 50 14.47 -2.54 7.27
CA THR A 50 13.05 -2.73 6.93
C THR A 50 12.46 -1.49 6.28
N PHE A 51 12.88 -0.31 6.74
CA PHE A 51 12.28 0.96 6.37
C PHE A 51 12.69 1.43 4.97
N ILE A 52 14.00 1.46 4.67
CA ILE A 52 14.52 2.07 3.45
C ILE A 52 14.03 1.35 2.18
N PRO A 53 14.16 0.01 2.04
CA PRO A 53 13.71 -0.69 0.83
C PRO A 53 12.20 -0.55 0.64
N LYS A 54 11.42 -0.62 1.73
CA LYS A 54 9.96 -0.45 1.69
C LYS A 54 9.59 0.93 1.15
N LEU A 55 10.21 2.00 1.66
CA LEU A 55 9.93 3.36 1.24
C LEU A 55 10.24 3.57 -0.25
N LEU A 56 11.40 3.11 -0.72
CA LEU A 56 11.81 3.25 -2.12
C LEU A 56 10.84 2.54 -3.07
N VAL A 57 10.45 1.29 -2.75
CA VAL A 57 9.55 0.53 -3.63
C VAL A 57 8.13 1.10 -3.61
N VAL A 58 7.61 1.51 -2.44
CA VAL A 58 6.29 2.15 -2.37
C VAL A 58 6.29 3.49 -3.13
N ALA A 59 7.34 4.30 -3.01
CA ALA A 59 7.47 5.55 -3.77
C ALA A 59 7.52 5.29 -5.27
N LEU A 60 8.27 4.26 -5.71
CA LEU A 60 8.32 3.87 -7.12
C LEU A 60 6.95 3.44 -7.65
N VAL A 61 6.24 2.57 -6.92
CA VAL A 61 4.90 2.14 -7.33
C VAL A 61 3.92 3.29 -7.32
N PHE A 62 4.01 4.21 -6.36
CA PHE A 62 3.20 5.42 -6.36
C PHE A 62 3.43 6.25 -7.63
N LEU A 63 4.68 6.51 -8.01
CA LEU A 63 5.01 7.25 -9.23
C LEU A 63 4.51 6.56 -10.51
N LEU A 64 4.65 5.24 -10.57
CA LEU A 64 4.13 4.44 -11.69
C LEU A 64 2.59 4.40 -11.70
N ALA A 65 1.97 4.59 -10.54
CA ALA A 65 0.52 4.54 -10.40
C ALA A 65 -0.18 5.88 -10.65
N LEU A 66 0.55 7.00 -10.59
CA LEU A 66 0.02 8.34 -10.85
C LEU A 66 -0.74 8.51 -12.19
N PRO A 67 -0.38 7.88 -13.32
CA PRO A 67 -1.10 8.11 -14.58
C PRO A 67 -2.51 7.51 -14.62
N TRP A 68 -2.80 6.52 -13.77
CA TRP A 68 -4.07 5.79 -13.77
C TRP A 68 -4.91 6.02 -12.51
N MET A 69 -4.30 6.57 -11.45
CA MET A 69 -4.96 7.10 -10.24
C MET A 69 -5.50 8.51 -10.48
#